data_AF-A0A933IWE7-F1
#
_entry.id   AF-A0A933IWE7-F1
#
_cell.length_a   1.000
_cell.length_b   1.000
_cell.length_c   1.000
_cell.angle_alpha   90.00
_cell.angle_beta   90.00
_cell.angle_gamma   90.00
#
_symmetry.space_group_name_H-M   'P 1'
#
loop_
_entity.id
_entity.type
_entity.pdbx_description
1 polymer ?
#
loop_
_entity_poly.entity_id
_entity_poly.type
_entity_poly.pdbx_seq_one_letter_code
_entity_poly.pdbx_strand_id
1 'polypeptide(L)'
;FILAYYVGVSFAGLIPYYILPIIPFLCLIAGYGIYNLYVKINKPAALAIIVLILILNFIPSLMWIYRLAQPSTTMMAREWIYDNIPSGSKIINFDIPLELNENKQAINDIKNFSSQFNKKRVYLSLMEEINYPKPNYYILYCSYYDVIPEELMKKKYDYLIVSFWNKIDFEEKQARLNDLKFKQKAALYKKFPEGADENNFSMNLANITNPIYNLLFKIRQSGPTIYIYKMD
;
A
#
# COMPACT_ATOMS: atom_id res chain seq x y z
N PHE A 1 -34.49 -7.18 -2.96
CA PHE A 1 -33.54 -6.07 -3.18
C PHE A 1 -32.16 -6.36 -2.59
N ILE A 2 -31.99 -6.52 -1.27
CA ILE A 2 -30.68 -6.74 -0.61
C ILE A 2 -29.96 -8.02 -1.08
N LEU A 3 -30.69 -9.14 -1.19
CA LEU A 3 -30.16 -10.39 -1.74
C LEU A 3 -29.72 -10.23 -3.20
N ALA A 4 -30.53 -9.54 -4.02
CA ALA A 4 -30.18 -9.24 -5.42
C ALA A 4 -28.95 -8.33 -5.53
N TYR A 5 -28.81 -7.35 -4.62
CA TYR A 5 -27.64 -6.49 -4.53
C TYR A 5 -26.39 -7.26 -4.11
N TYR A 6 -26.47 -8.09 -3.07
CA TYR A 6 -25.36 -8.93 -2.62
C TYR A 6 -24.90 -9.92 -3.70
N VAL A 7 -25.84 -10.56 -4.39
CA VAL A 7 -25.56 -11.46 -5.51
C VAL A 7 -24.91 -10.68 -6.66
N GLY A 8 -25.44 -9.51 -7.03
CA GLY A 8 -24.85 -8.66 -8.08
C GLY A 8 -23.43 -8.19 -7.75
N VAL A 9 -23.16 -7.82 -6.50
CA VAL A 9 -21.82 -7.41 -6.03
C VAL A 9 -20.85 -8.60 -6.04
N SER A 10 -21.31 -9.80 -5.70
CA SER A 10 -20.48 -11.02 -5.71
C SER A 10 -19.99 -11.37 -7.12
N PHE A 11 -20.77 -11.04 -8.16
CA PHE A 11 -20.37 -11.23 -9.56
C PHE A 11 -19.50 -10.09 -10.11
N ALA A 12 -19.54 -8.88 -9.54
CA ALA A 12 -18.78 -7.72 -10.00
C ALA A 12 -17.35 -7.63 -9.42
N GLY A 13 -16.96 -8.60 -8.59
CA GLY A 13 -15.72 -8.55 -7.80
C GLY A 13 -15.91 -7.81 -6.48
N LEU A 14 -15.26 -8.29 -5.42
CA LEU A 14 -15.32 -7.74 -4.07
C LEU A 14 -14.56 -6.41 -3.99
N ILE A 15 -15.15 -5.35 -4.51
CA ILE A 15 -14.65 -3.99 -4.29
C ILE A 15 -15.13 -3.54 -2.90
N PRO A 16 -14.22 -3.08 -1.99
CA PRO A 16 -14.54 -2.84 -0.58
C PRO A 16 -15.73 -1.91 -0.32
N TYR A 17 -15.98 -0.92 -1.19
CA TYR A 17 -17.02 0.09 -1.00
C TYR A 17 -18.44 -0.44 -1.31
N TYR A 18 -18.57 -1.57 -2.00
CA TYR A 18 -19.87 -2.17 -2.31
C TYR A 18 -20.55 -2.81 -1.10
N ILE A 19 -19.85 -2.99 0.03
CA ILE A 19 -20.48 -3.49 1.25
C ILE A 19 -21.28 -2.41 1.99
N LEU A 20 -20.97 -1.12 1.77
CA LEU A 20 -21.50 -0.01 2.55
C LEU A 20 -23.04 0.02 2.61
N PRO A 21 -23.79 -0.20 1.51
CA PRO A 21 -25.26 -0.16 1.56
C PRO A 21 -25.89 -1.32 2.33
N ILE A 22 -25.17 -2.42 2.52
CA ILE A 22 -25.66 -3.61 3.23
C ILE A 22 -25.52 -3.45 4.76
N ILE A 23 -24.58 -2.60 5.22
CA ILE A 23 -24.24 -2.43 6.64
C ILE A 23 -25.47 -2.15 7.53
N PRO A 24 -26.40 -1.22 7.20
CA PRO A 24 -27.56 -0.96 8.06
C PRO A 24 -28.44 -2.19 8.29
N PHE A 25 -28.61 -3.03 7.27
CA PHE A 25 -29.41 -4.26 7.37
C PHE A 25 -28.72 -5.32 8.22
N LEU A 26 -27.40 -5.45 8.10
CA LEU A 26 -26.62 -6.33 8.98
C LEU A 26 -26.71 -5.87 10.44
N CYS A 27 -26.72 -4.57 10.70
CA CYS A 27 -26.91 -4.02 12.04
C CYS A 27 -28.29 -4.37 12.62
N LEU A 28 -29.36 -4.29 11.82
CA LEU A 28 -30.70 -4.69 12.24
C LEU A 28 -30.79 -6.19 12.55
N ILE A 29 -30.22 -7.03 11.69
CA ILE A 29 -30.17 -8.50 11.91
C ILE A 29 -29.38 -8.83 13.17
N ALA A 30 -28.22 -8.22 13.38
CA ALA A 30 -27.40 -8.40 14.57
C ALA A 30 -28.15 -7.95 15.84
N GLY A 31 -28.81 -6.78 15.80
CA GLY A 31 -29.62 -6.27 16.91
C GLY A 31 -30.78 -7.20 17.27
N TYR A 32 -31.49 -7.72 16.26
CA TYR A 32 -32.56 -8.70 16.47
C TYR A 32 -32.03 -10.02 17.05
N GLY A 33 -30.86 -10.48 16.62
CA GLY A 33 -30.18 -11.66 17.18
C GLY A 33 -29.82 -11.48 18.66
N ILE A 34 -29.26 -10.32 19.02
CA ILE A 34 -28.95 -9.94 20.41
C ILE A 34 -30.21 -9.88 21.26
N TYR A 35 -31.30 -9.30 20.74
CA TYR A 35 -32.59 -9.25 21.43
C TYR A 35 -33.14 -10.65 21.73
N ASN A 36 -33.14 -11.54 20.73
CA ASN A 36 -33.61 -12.91 20.91
C ASN A 36 -32.75 -13.69 21.93
N LEU A 37 -31.44 -13.46 21.94
CA LEU A 37 -30.54 -14.06 22.92
C LEU A 37 -30.87 -13.59 24.34
N TYR A 38 -31.16 -12.29 24.51
CA TYR A 38 -31.53 -11.70 25.79
C TYR A 38 -32.84 -12.25 26.35
N VAL A 39 -33.84 -12.51 25.49
CA VAL A 39 -35.15 -13.02 25.92
C VAL A 39 -35.14 -14.52 26.24
N LYS A 40 -34.32 -15.31 25.55
CA LYS A 40 -34.32 -16.79 25.66
C LYS A 40 -33.45 -17.34 26.78
N ILE A 41 -32.45 -16.59 27.24
CA ILE A 41 -31.48 -17.03 28.24
C ILE A 41 -31.72 -16.28 29.55
N ASN A 42 -31.31 -16.86 30.69
CA ASN A 42 -31.31 -16.16 31.96
C ASN A 42 -30.59 -14.80 31.86
N LYS A 43 -31.20 -13.72 32.34
CA LYS A 43 -30.76 -12.33 32.17
C LYS A 43 -29.26 -12.08 32.45
N PRO A 44 -28.67 -12.49 33.60
CA PRO A 44 -27.25 -12.24 33.86
C PRO A 44 -26.34 -13.01 32.90
N ALA A 45 -26.70 -14.25 32.53
CA ALA A 45 -25.94 -15.03 31.55
C ALA A 45 -26.04 -14.41 30.15
N ALA A 46 -27.23 -13.96 29.75
CA ALA A 46 -27.43 -13.28 28.48
C ALA A 46 -26.61 -11.98 28.39
N LEU A 47 -26.63 -11.16 29.44
CA LEU A 47 -25.81 -9.94 29.52
C LEU A 47 -24.32 -10.24 29.41
N ALA A 48 -23.83 -11.25 30.13
CA ALA A 48 -22.42 -11.66 30.05
C ALA A 48 -22.02 -12.07 28.63
N ILE A 49 -22.88 -12.85 27.94
CA ILE A 49 -22.62 -13.26 26.56
C ILE A 49 -22.66 -12.06 25.60
N ILE A 50 -23.62 -11.14 25.76
CA ILE A 50 -23.71 -9.93 24.93
C ILE A 50 -22.47 -9.07 25.10
N VAL A 51 -22.04 -8.83 26.34
CA VAL A 51 -20.81 -8.07 26.64
C VAL A 51 -19.60 -8.75 26.01
N LEU A 52 -19.49 -10.08 26.13
CA LEU A 52 -18.40 -10.83 25.51
C LEU A 52 -18.40 -10.68 23.98
N ILE A 53 -19.57 -10.83 23.32
CA ILE A 53 -19.70 -10.64 21.87
C ILE A 53 -19.28 -9.21 21.48
N LEU A 54 -19.75 -8.20 22.22
CA LEU A 54 -19.38 -6.81 21.96
C LEU A 54 -17.88 -6.59 22.09
N ILE A 55 -17.25 -7.08 23.17
CA ILE A 55 -15.81 -6.96 23.38
C ILE A 55 -15.02 -7.65 22.25
N LEU A 56 -15.40 -8.87 21.89
CA LEU A 56 -14.73 -9.64 20.83
C LEU A 56 -14.82 -8.97 19.46
N ASN A 57 -15.88 -8.21 19.17
CA ASN A 57 -16.03 -7.46 17.92
C ASN A 57 -15.43 -6.05 17.99
N PHE A 58 -15.47 -5.43 19.18
CA PHE A 58 -14.98 -4.07 19.39
C PHE A 58 -13.46 -3.98 19.36
N ILE A 59 -12.75 -4.93 20.01
CA ILE A 59 -11.28 -4.91 20.09
C ILE A 59 -10.63 -4.91 18.69
N PRO A 60 -10.94 -5.83 17.76
CA PRO A 60 -10.34 -5.82 16.42
C PRO A 60 -10.68 -4.55 15.63
N SER A 61 -11.90 -4.04 15.78
CA SER A 61 -12.34 -2.80 15.12
C SER A 61 -11.58 -1.58 15.62
N LEU A 62 -11.40 -1.45 16.94
CA LEU A 62 -10.63 -0.37 17.54
C LEU A 62 -9.15 -0.46 17.14
N MET A 63 -8.58 -1.66 17.15
CA MET A 63 -7.21 -1.89 16.68
C MET A 63 -7.05 -1.54 15.21
N TRP A 64 -8.01 -1.87 14.36
CA TRP A 64 -8.01 -1.48 12.95
C TRP A 64 -8.00 0.04 12.78
N ILE A 65 -8.89 0.75 13.48
CA ILE A 65 -8.96 2.22 13.46
C ILE A 65 -7.63 2.82 13.93
N TYR A 66 -7.09 2.31 15.04
CA TYR A 66 -5.80 2.76 15.57
C TYR A 66 -4.67 2.59 14.54
N ARG A 67 -4.61 1.44 13.84
CA ARG A 67 -3.60 1.18 12.81
C ARG A 67 -3.80 2.02 11.56
N LEU A 68 -5.04 2.29 11.16
CA LEU A 68 -5.33 3.20 10.04
C LEU A 68 -4.95 4.65 10.35
N ALA A 69 -5.03 5.05 11.62
CA ALA A 69 -4.60 6.38 12.05
C ALA A 69 -3.07 6.55 12.08
N GLN A 70 -2.30 5.45 12.03
CA GLN A 70 -0.85 5.53 11.95
C GLN A 70 -0.38 5.94 10.54
N PRO A 71 0.72 6.71 10.42
CA PRO A 71 1.32 7.02 9.14
C PRO A 71 1.60 5.75 8.32
N SER A 72 1.23 5.74 7.04
CA SER A 72 1.55 4.61 6.17
C SER A 72 3.06 4.54 5.91
N THR A 73 3.58 3.34 5.68
CA THR A 73 4.99 3.12 5.33
C THR A 73 5.40 3.92 4.10
N THR A 74 4.49 4.03 3.13
CA THR A 74 4.64 4.86 1.93
C THR A 74 4.81 6.33 2.27
N MET A 75 3.99 6.86 3.19
CA MET A 75 4.11 8.25 3.62
C MET A 75 5.43 8.50 4.35
N MET A 76 5.79 7.62 5.29
CA MET A 76 7.06 7.71 6.01
C MET A 76 8.27 7.64 5.07
N ALA A 77 8.25 6.71 4.10
CA ALA A 77 9.33 6.57 3.13
C ALA A 77 9.47 7.83 2.26
N ARG A 78 8.35 8.40 1.82
CA ARG A 78 8.35 9.65 1.03
C ARG A 78 8.93 10.82 1.80
N GLU A 79 8.45 11.04 3.03
CA GLU A 79 8.95 12.13 3.89
C GLU A 79 10.45 11.97 4.14
N TRP A 80 10.87 10.76 4.50
CA TRP A 80 12.28 10.48 4.69
C TRP A 80 13.12 10.71 3.43
N ILE A 81 12.61 10.34 2.24
CA ILE A 81 13.30 10.62 0.97
C ILE A 81 13.44 12.13 0.73
N TYR A 82 12.39 12.90 0.99
CA TYR A 82 12.42 14.35 0.83
C TYR A 82 13.43 15.01 1.76
N ASP A 83 13.60 14.49 2.96
CA ASP A 83 14.51 15.03 3.97
C ASP A 83 15.98 14.57 3.79
N ASN A 84 16.20 13.39 3.19
CA ASN A 84 17.52 12.73 3.21
C ASN A 84 18.15 12.52 1.82
N ILE A 85 17.34 12.47 0.75
CA ILE A 85 17.86 12.27 -0.61
C ILE A 85 17.98 13.63 -1.31
N PRO A 86 19.17 14.01 -1.80
CA PRO A 86 19.37 15.28 -2.50
C PRO A 86 18.44 15.43 -3.70
N SER A 87 17.88 16.63 -3.87
CA SER A 87 17.11 16.98 -5.07
C SER A 87 17.97 16.77 -6.32
N GLY A 88 17.38 16.22 -7.38
CA GLY A 88 18.04 15.90 -8.63
C GLY A 88 18.63 14.48 -8.69
N SER A 89 18.67 13.74 -7.57
CA SER A 89 19.09 12.33 -7.59
C SER A 89 18.23 11.47 -8.52
N LYS A 90 18.87 10.43 -9.08
CA LYS A 90 18.26 9.45 -9.97
C LYS A 90 17.82 8.23 -9.19
N ILE A 91 16.53 7.94 -9.21
CA ILE A 91 15.89 6.89 -8.41
C ILE A 91 15.23 5.88 -9.35
N ILE A 92 15.52 4.61 -9.16
CA ILE A 92 14.73 3.52 -9.72
C ILE A 92 13.64 3.19 -8.73
N ASN A 93 12.39 3.19 -9.17
CA ASN A 93 11.26 2.75 -8.36
C ASN A 93 10.57 1.57 -9.03
N PHE A 94 10.65 0.40 -8.40
CA PHE A 94 10.06 -0.82 -8.95
C PHE A 94 8.54 -0.86 -8.84
N ASP A 95 7.94 0.01 -8.03
CA ASP A 95 6.54 -0.14 -7.66
C ASP A 95 5.80 1.19 -7.49
N ILE A 96 4.48 1.14 -7.69
CA ILE A 96 3.64 2.33 -7.88
C ILE A 96 3.31 3.12 -6.60
N PRO A 97 3.28 2.59 -5.35
CA PRO A 97 2.62 3.34 -4.29
C PRO A 97 3.39 4.62 -3.88
N LEU A 98 4.69 4.70 -4.17
CA LEU A 98 5.51 5.83 -3.75
C LEU A 98 5.53 6.96 -4.78
N GLU A 99 4.55 7.86 -4.66
CA GLU A 99 4.55 9.12 -5.40
C GLU A 99 5.59 10.08 -4.85
N LEU A 100 6.63 10.32 -5.64
CA LEU A 100 7.63 11.34 -5.41
C LEU A 100 7.50 12.43 -6.48
N ASN A 101 8.05 13.61 -6.21
CA ASN A 101 8.09 14.70 -7.17
C ASN A 101 9.07 14.38 -8.31
N GLU A 102 8.55 14.22 -9.53
CA GLU A 102 9.35 13.97 -10.75
C GLU A 102 9.94 15.29 -11.27
N ASN A 103 11.19 15.26 -11.72
CA ASN A 103 11.79 16.37 -12.44
C ASN A 103 11.38 16.37 -13.92
N LYS A 104 11.67 17.47 -14.61
CA LYS A 104 11.28 17.67 -16.02
C LYS A 104 11.84 16.59 -16.95
N GLN A 105 13.05 16.12 -16.69
CA GLN A 105 13.69 15.09 -17.51
C GLN A 105 12.96 13.74 -17.39
N ALA A 106 12.61 13.30 -16.18
CA ALA A 106 11.86 12.07 -15.98
C ALA A 106 10.48 12.11 -16.66
N ILE A 107 9.79 13.24 -16.58
CA ILE A 107 8.48 13.42 -17.24
C ILE A 107 8.61 13.33 -18.75
N ASN A 108 9.63 13.93 -19.35
CA ASN A 108 9.89 13.83 -20.78
C ASN A 108 10.21 12.40 -21.21
N ASP A 109 11.02 11.68 -20.44
CA ASP A 109 11.34 10.28 -20.73
C ASP A 109 10.08 9.40 -20.63
N ILE A 110 9.22 9.59 -19.63
CA ILE A 110 7.93 8.89 -19.52
C ILE A 110 7.04 9.22 -20.73
N LYS A 111 6.95 10.49 -21.13
CA LYS A 111 6.14 10.90 -22.30
C LYS A 111 6.58 10.22 -23.59
N ASN A 112 7.89 10.01 -23.76
CA ASN A 112 8.45 9.45 -24.98
C ASN A 112 8.39 7.92 -25.03
N PHE A 113 8.52 7.27 -23.86
CA PHE A 113 8.77 5.84 -23.79
C PHE A 113 7.67 5.03 -23.07
N SER A 114 6.68 5.67 -22.45
CA SER A 114 5.60 5.01 -21.70
C SER A 114 4.22 5.40 -22.23
N SER A 115 3.30 4.43 -22.23
CA SER A 115 1.88 4.65 -22.47
C SER A 115 1.15 5.27 -21.27
N GLN A 116 1.77 5.29 -20.07
CA GLN A 116 1.17 5.75 -18.83
C GLN A 116 1.49 7.23 -18.54
N PHE A 117 0.90 8.13 -19.33
CA PHE A 117 1.00 9.57 -19.15
C PHE A 117 -0.29 10.17 -18.60
N ASN A 118 -0.28 10.58 -17.32
CA ASN A 118 -1.47 11.07 -16.62
C ASN A 118 -1.61 12.60 -16.65
N LYS A 119 -2.77 13.12 -16.21
CA LYS A 119 -3.06 14.57 -16.18
C LYS A 119 -2.08 15.38 -15.34
N LYS A 120 -1.58 14.81 -14.23
CA LYS A 120 -0.53 15.43 -13.39
C LYS A 120 0.73 15.70 -14.20
N ARG A 121 1.19 14.71 -14.98
CA ARG A 121 2.38 14.85 -15.85
C ARG A 121 2.15 15.78 -17.04
N VAL A 122 0.94 15.81 -17.59
CA VAL A 122 0.57 16.81 -18.62
C VAL A 122 0.77 18.22 -18.04
N TYR A 123 0.19 18.49 -16.87
CA TYR A 123 0.32 19.79 -16.21
C TYR A 123 1.79 20.15 -15.92
N LEU A 124 2.55 19.24 -15.31
CA LEU A 124 3.96 19.45 -15.02
C LEU A 124 4.78 19.69 -16.31
N SER A 125 4.49 18.98 -17.41
CA SER A 125 5.22 19.17 -18.68
C SER A 125 5.07 20.55 -19.31
N LEU A 126 4.00 21.27 -18.97
CA LEU A 126 3.73 22.63 -19.43
C LEU A 126 4.36 23.70 -18.52
N MET A 127 4.87 23.32 -17.35
CA MET A 127 5.47 24.25 -16.40
C MET A 127 6.91 24.63 -16.77
N GLU A 128 7.27 25.85 -16.40
CA GLU A 128 8.67 26.26 -16.32
C GLU A 128 9.37 25.55 -15.16
N GLU A 129 10.66 25.24 -15.33
CA GLU A 129 11.44 24.44 -14.38
C GLU A 129 11.53 25.09 -12.99
N ILE A 130 11.52 26.42 -12.92
CA ILE A 130 11.51 27.16 -11.66
C ILE A 130 10.28 26.88 -10.79
N ASN A 131 9.16 26.47 -11.41
CA ASN A 131 7.88 26.22 -10.76
C ASN A 131 7.68 24.74 -10.38
N TYR A 132 8.65 23.87 -10.66
CA TYR A 132 8.53 22.46 -10.27
C TYR A 132 8.55 22.30 -8.75
N PRO A 133 7.75 21.35 -8.21
CA PRO A 133 7.78 21.07 -6.78
C PRO A 133 9.18 20.64 -6.35
N LYS A 134 9.60 21.09 -5.16
CA LYS A 134 10.90 20.77 -4.56
C LYS A 134 10.70 20.01 -3.24
N PRO A 135 11.56 19.02 -2.91
CA PRO A 135 12.59 18.46 -3.78
C PRO A 135 11.96 17.71 -4.96
N ASN A 136 12.72 17.52 -6.03
CA ASN A 136 12.33 16.68 -7.16
C ASN A 136 13.47 15.76 -7.60
N TYR A 137 13.13 14.67 -8.28
CA TYR A 137 14.04 13.59 -8.60
C TYR A 137 13.85 13.12 -10.04
N TYR A 138 14.89 12.56 -10.63
CA TYR A 138 14.72 11.78 -11.85
C TYR A 138 14.27 10.38 -11.44
N ILE A 139 13.04 9.97 -11.80
CA ILE A 139 12.47 8.70 -11.34
C ILE A 139 12.17 7.79 -12.52
N LEU A 140 12.75 6.60 -12.50
CA LEU A 140 12.40 5.51 -13.40
C LEU A 140 11.38 4.60 -12.69
N TYR A 141 10.10 4.76 -13.02
CA TYR A 141 9.03 3.85 -12.56
C TYR A 141 8.98 2.61 -13.45
N CYS A 142 9.56 1.49 -13.02
CA CYS A 142 9.63 0.26 -13.82
C CYS A 142 8.25 -0.29 -14.22
N SER A 143 7.21 0.01 -13.43
CA SER A 143 5.83 -0.38 -13.67
C SER A 143 5.15 0.36 -14.83
N TYR A 144 5.71 1.47 -15.31
CA TYR A 144 5.13 2.25 -16.41
C TYR A 144 5.61 1.84 -17.78
N TYR A 145 6.57 0.93 -17.84
CA TYR A 145 7.15 0.46 -19.10
C TYR A 145 6.85 -1.02 -19.25
N ASP A 146 6.27 -1.39 -20.39
CA ASP A 146 6.14 -2.80 -20.77
C ASP A 146 7.53 -3.41 -20.96
N VAL A 147 8.42 -2.65 -21.61
CA VAL A 147 9.85 -2.92 -21.75
C VAL A 147 10.61 -1.64 -21.47
N ILE A 148 11.53 -1.65 -20.51
CA ILE A 148 12.34 -0.47 -20.19
C ILE A 148 13.35 -0.23 -21.32
N PRO A 149 13.39 0.96 -21.95
CA PRO A 149 14.34 1.25 -23.02
C PRO A 149 15.79 1.11 -22.55
N GLU A 150 16.66 0.58 -23.42
CA GLU A 150 18.09 0.41 -23.10
C GLU A 150 18.79 1.71 -22.68
N GLU A 151 18.37 2.83 -23.26
CA GLU A 151 18.92 4.16 -22.94
C GLU A 151 18.69 4.52 -21.47
N LEU A 152 17.52 4.18 -20.92
CA LEU A 152 17.19 4.42 -19.52
C LEU A 152 17.94 3.44 -18.61
N MET A 153 18.16 2.22 -19.07
CA MET A 153 18.92 1.18 -18.34
C MET A 153 20.42 1.49 -18.24
N LYS A 154 20.99 2.19 -19.22
CA LYS A 154 22.41 2.59 -19.25
C LYS A 154 22.72 3.78 -18.34
N LYS A 155 21.70 4.49 -17.82
CA LYS A 155 21.91 5.61 -16.89
C LYS A 155 22.48 5.10 -15.55
N LYS A 156 23.37 5.88 -14.94
CA LYS A 156 23.76 5.70 -13.54
C LYS A 156 22.62 6.17 -12.65
N TYR A 157 22.19 5.33 -11.70
CA TYR A 157 21.17 5.67 -10.71
C TYR A 157 21.84 5.75 -9.34
N ASP A 158 21.30 6.60 -8.47
CA ASP A 158 21.85 6.82 -7.14
C ASP A 158 21.13 5.94 -6.10
N TYR A 159 19.84 5.65 -6.34
CA TYR A 159 19.01 4.89 -5.41
C TYR A 159 18.09 3.91 -6.13
N LEU A 160 17.77 2.82 -5.45
CA LEU A 160 16.78 1.83 -5.86
C LEU A 160 15.76 1.66 -4.74
N ILE A 161 14.48 1.74 -5.08
CA ILE A 161 13.35 1.56 -4.18
C ILE A 161 12.60 0.30 -4.57
N VAL A 162 12.42 -0.59 -3.61
CA VAL A 162 11.67 -1.84 -3.74
C VAL A 162 10.62 -1.88 -2.64
N SER A 163 9.35 -1.91 -3.01
CA SER A 163 8.27 -2.17 -2.05
C SER A 163 7.69 -3.55 -2.24
N PHE A 164 7.22 -4.21 -1.18
CA PHE A 164 6.59 -5.53 -1.26
C PHE A 164 5.61 -5.80 -0.11
N TRP A 165 4.64 -6.68 -0.35
CA TRP A 165 3.58 -7.01 0.61
C TRP A 165 3.83 -8.33 1.37
N ASN A 166 4.65 -9.22 0.81
CA ASN A 166 4.97 -10.51 1.40
C ASN A 166 6.25 -11.07 0.74
N LYS A 167 6.72 -12.22 1.24
CA LYS A 167 7.90 -12.91 0.73
C LYS A 167 7.83 -13.24 -0.76
N ILE A 168 6.68 -13.71 -1.25
CA ILE A 168 6.51 -14.10 -2.66
C ILE A 168 6.68 -12.87 -3.56
N ASP A 169 5.99 -11.77 -3.22
CA ASP A 169 6.10 -10.48 -3.92
C ASP A 169 7.54 -9.92 -3.87
N PHE A 170 8.24 -10.11 -2.76
CA PHE A 170 9.66 -9.75 -2.65
C PHE A 170 10.55 -10.58 -3.57
N GLU A 171 10.39 -11.91 -3.59
CA GLU A 171 11.16 -12.82 -4.44
C GLU A 171 10.92 -12.54 -5.93
N GLU A 172 9.67 -12.31 -6.33
CA GLU A 172 9.31 -11.92 -7.71
C GLU A 172 10.00 -10.61 -8.13
N LYS A 173 9.99 -9.61 -7.25
CA LYS A 173 10.67 -8.33 -7.50
C LYS A 173 12.18 -8.48 -7.56
N GLN A 174 12.76 -9.31 -6.71
CA GLN A 174 14.19 -9.60 -6.72
C GLN A 174 14.61 -10.33 -8.00
N ALA A 175 13.81 -11.28 -8.48
CA ALA A 175 14.04 -11.95 -9.76
C ALA A 175 14.01 -10.94 -10.92
N ARG A 176 12.98 -10.08 -10.98
CA ARG A 176 12.88 -9.03 -12.00
C ARG A 176 14.04 -8.03 -11.96
N LEU A 177 14.50 -7.68 -10.76
CA LEU A 177 15.70 -6.85 -10.56
C LEU A 177 16.96 -7.49 -11.16
N ASN A 178 17.15 -8.79 -10.92
CA ASN A 178 18.28 -9.54 -11.46
C ASN A 178 18.22 -9.62 -13.00
N ASP A 179 17.03 -9.83 -13.56
CA ASP A 179 16.80 -9.88 -15.02
C ASP A 179 17.09 -8.55 -15.70
N LEU A 180 16.79 -7.43 -15.02
CA LEU A 180 17.07 -6.09 -15.51
C LEU A 180 18.56 -5.75 -15.53
N LYS A 181 19.45 -6.63 -15.04
CA LYS A 181 20.92 -6.51 -15.13
C LYS A 181 21.44 -5.12 -14.72
N PHE A 182 20.82 -4.48 -13.72
CA PHE A 182 21.41 -3.28 -13.12
C PHE A 182 22.77 -3.68 -12.51
N LYS A 183 23.87 -3.39 -13.21
CA LYS A 183 25.24 -3.84 -12.86
C LYS A 183 25.84 -3.13 -11.64
N GLN A 184 25.08 -2.29 -10.96
CA GLN A 184 25.55 -1.47 -9.86
C GLN A 184 25.38 -2.23 -8.55
N LYS A 185 26.40 -2.14 -7.68
CA LYS A 185 26.28 -2.68 -6.32
C LYS A 185 25.27 -1.82 -5.57
N ALA A 186 24.38 -2.48 -4.83
CA ALA A 186 23.34 -1.82 -4.06
C ALA A 186 23.51 -2.20 -2.59
N ALA A 187 23.67 -1.20 -1.72
CA ALA A 187 23.72 -1.38 -0.28
C ALA A 187 22.38 -0.93 0.32
N LEU A 188 21.79 -1.74 1.21
CA LEU A 188 20.57 -1.37 1.90
C LEU A 188 20.84 -0.11 2.74
N TYR A 189 20.10 0.96 2.45
CA TYR A 189 20.30 2.28 3.06
C TYR A 189 19.25 2.58 4.12
N LYS A 190 17.97 2.30 3.83
CA LYS A 190 16.86 2.45 4.79
C LYS A 190 15.76 1.42 4.51
N LYS A 191 15.01 1.05 5.56
CA LYS A 191 13.81 0.21 5.46
C LYS A 191 12.64 0.76 6.26
N PHE A 192 11.44 0.54 5.78
CA PHE A 192 10.18 0.90 6.42
C PHE A 192 9.22 -0.29 6.45
N PRO A 193 8.61 -0.63 7.60
CA PRO A 193 8.90 -0.10 8.95
C PRO A 193 10.31 -0.46 9.44
N GLU A 194 10.78 0.21 10.50
CA GLU A 194 12.01 -0.20 11.18
C GLU A 194 11.83 -1.62 11.75
N GLY A 195 12.83 -2.47 11.50
CA GLY A 195 12.76 -3.90 11.84
C GLY A 195 11.98 -4.77 10.83
N ALA A 196 11.49 -4.24 9.71
CA ALA A 196 10.85 -5.06 8.68
C ALA A 196 11.78 -6.14 8.11
N ASP A 197 11.20 -7.30 7.78
CA ASP A 197 11.84 -8.40 7.07
C ASP A 197 10.87 -9.00 6.03
N GLU A 198 11.34 -9.93 5.22
CA GLU A 198 10.54 -10.59 4.17
C GLU A 198 9.34 -11.41 4.70
N ASN A 199 9.39 -11.83 5.96
CA ASN A 199 8.40 -12.70 6.59
C ASN A 199 7.40 -11.93 7.48
N ASN A 200 7.76 -10.71 7.85
CA ASN A 200 7.02 -9.88 8.78
C ASN A 200 6.61 -8.57 8.09
N PHE A 201 5.31 -8.30 8.11
CA PHE A 201 4.64 -7.06 7.71
C PHE A 201 4.18 -6.97 6.25
N SER A 202 2.85 -7.00 6.10
CA SER A 202 2.06 -5.99 5.39
C SER A 202 0.57 -6.34 5.58
N MET A 203 -0.30 -5.33 5.56
CA MET A 203 -1.75 -5.52 5.53
C MET A 203 -2.16 -5.97 4.12
N ASN A 204 -1.92 -7.23 3.76
CA ASN A 204 -2.50 -7.79 2.55
C ASN A 204 -3.94 -8.24 2.86
N LEU A 205 -4.93 -7.63 2.20
CA LEU A 205 -6.34 -8.04 2.29
C LEU A 205 -6.54 -9.53 1.96
N ALA A 206 -5.65 -10.13 1.17
CA ALA A 206 -5.66 -11.57 0.90
C ALA A 206 -5.34 -12.43 2.15
N ASN A 207 -4.72 -11.87 3.18
CA ASN A 207 -4.36 -12.56 4.44
C ASN A 207 -5.45 -12.42 5.53
N ILE A 208 -6.69 -12.08 5.17
CA ILE A 208 -7.85 -11.98 6.08
C ILE A 208 -8.36 -13.37 6.53
N THR A 209 -7.64 -14.47 6.29
CA THR A 209 -8.02 -15.79 6.78
C THR A 209 -8.02 -15.90 8.31
N ASN A 210 -7.27 -15.03 9.02
CA ASN A 210 -7.23 -14.94 10.49
C ASN A 210 -7.20 -13.49 10.97
N PRO A 211 -8.32 -12.74 10.86
CA PRO A 211 -8.31 -11.29 11.05
C PRO A 211 -7.91 -10.90 12.47
N ILE A 212 -8.42 -11.59 13.49
CA ILE A 212 -8.16 -11.28 14.90
C ILE A 212 -6.67 -11.46 15.24
N TYR A 213 -6.09 -12.63 14.95
CA TYR A 213 -4.68 -12.89 15.25
C TYR A 213 -3.74 -11.98 14.45
N ASN A 214 -4.02 -11.81 13.15
CA ASN A 214 -3.17 -10.98 12.29
C ASN A 214 -3.25 -9.50 12.70
N LEU A 215 -4.43 -8.98 13.05
CA LEU A 215 -4.60 -7.60 13.50
C LEU A 215 -3.96 -7.32 14.85
N LEU A 216 -4.07 -8.27 15.78
CA LEU A 216 -3.54 -8.10 17.13
C LEU A 216 -2.02 -8.23 17.18
N PHE A 217 -1.44 -9.20 16.46
CA PHE A 217 -0.05 -9.60 16.68
C PHE A 217 0.90 -9.35 15.49
N LYS A 218 0.40 -9.40 14.25
CA LYS A 218 1.27 -9.33 13.06
C LYS A 218 1.27 -7.96 12.38
N ILE A 219 0.12 -7.29 12.29
CA ILE A 219 0.00 -6.01 11.60
C ILE A 219 0.46 -4.90 12.55
N ARG A 220 1.64 -4.34 12.28
CA ARG A 220 2.16 -3.19 13.04
C ARG A 220 1.90 -1.86 12.35
N GLN A 221 1.88 -1.82 11.02
CA GLN A 221 1.74 -0.61 10.24
C GLN A 221 1.02 -0.85 8.91
N SER A 222 0.39 0.20 8.36
CA SER A 222 -0.30 0.18 7.07
C SER A 222 0.67 0.43 5.90
N GLY A 223 0.43 -0.24 4.77
CA GLY A 223 1.25 -0.14 3.56
C GLY A 223 2.28 -1.27 3.38
N PRO A 224 2.94 -1.33 2.21
CA PRO A 224 3.95 -2.35 1.92
C PRO A 224 5.23 -2.11 2.73
N THR A 225 6.05 -3.14 2.88
CA THR A 225 7.44 -2.96 3.32
C THR A 225 8.21 -2.26 2.20
N ILE A 226 9.02 -1.25 2.52
CA ILE A 226 9.78 -0.47 1.55
C ILE A 226 11.25 -0.53 1.91
N TYR A 227 12.07 -1.02 0.98
CA TYR A 227 13.52 -1.00 1.05
C TYR A 227 14.07 0.05 0.09
N ILE A 228 14.98 0.87 0.62
CA ILE A 228 15.71 1.89 -0.12
C ILE A 228 17.17 1.46 -0.12
N TYR A 229 17.71 1.23 -1.30
CA TYR A 229 19.10 0.91 -1.52
C TYR A 229 19.81 2.12 -2.11
N LYS A 230 21.07 2.31 -1.69
CA LYS A 230 22.00 3.25 -2.32
C LYS A 230 22.86 2.50 -3.32
N MET A 231 23.02 3.05 -4.51
CA MET A 231 23.74 2.44 -5.63
C MET A 231 25.12 3.09 -5.80
N ASP A 232 26.14 2.26 -6.03
CA ASP A 232 27.54 2.68 -6.23
C ASP A 232 27.91 2.91 -7.71
#